data_AF-A0A372G4D0-F1
#
_entry.id   AF-A0A372G4D0-F1
#
_cell.length_a   1.000
_cell.length_b   1.000
_cell.length_c   1.000
_cell.angle_alpha   90.00
_cell.angle_beta   90.00
_cell.angle_gamma   90.00
#
_symmetry.space_group_name_H-M   'P 1'
#
loop_
_entity.id
_entity.type
_entity.pdbx_description
1 polymer ?
#
loop_
_entity_poly.entity_id
_entity_poly.type
_entity_poly.pdbx_seq_one_letter_code
_entity_poly.pdbx_strand_id
1 'polypeptide(L)'
;MTAVSLGMPAVPPPPLAPRRASRQIMVGSVPVGGGAPVSVQSMTTTLTSDVNATLQQIAELTASGCQIVRVAVPSQDDVEALPAIARKSQIPVIADIHFQPKYVFAAIDAGCAAVRVNPGNIRQFDDKVAEIAAAASAAGTPIRIGVNAGSLDKRLLAKYGKATAEALVESALWECSLFEEHGFRDIKISVKHNDPVVMIRAYRQLAEQCDYPLHLGVTEAGPAFQGTIKSAVAFGALLAEGIGDTIRVSLSAPPVEEIKVGAQILESLGLRERGLEIVSCPSCGRAQVDVYKLAEEVTAGLEGLPVPLRVAVMGCVVNGPGEAREADLGVASGNGKGQIFVKGQVIKTVPEGQIVETLIEEALRLADEMGAELPEELRGLLPGATVSVH
;
A
#
# COMPACT_ATOMS: atom_id res chain seq x y z
N MET A 1 -41.12 -17.34 -16.20
CA MET A 1 -40.04 -16.42 -15.80
C MET A 1 -38.75 -16.97 -16.37
N THR A 2 -38.17 -16.30 -17.36
CA THR A 2 -36.90 -16.69 -17.99
C THR A 2 -35.79 -16.56 -16.95
N ALA A 3 -35.06 -17.65 -16.71
CA ALA A 3 -33.90 -17.67 -15.83
C ALA A 3 -32.89 -16.63 -16.33
N VAL A 4 -32.63 -15.61 -15.52
CA VAL A 4 -31.54 -14.67 -15.77
C VAL A 4 -30.26 -15.45 -15.49
N SER A 5 -29.53 -15.79 -16.54
CA SER A 5 -28.19 -16.36 -16.44
C SER A 5 -27.28 -15.31 -15.80
N LEU A 6 -27.11 -15.40 -14.49
CA LEU A 6 -26.08 -14.66 -13.77
C LEU A 6 -24.76 -15.30 -14.16
N GLY A 7 -24.10 -14.71 -15.17
CA GLY A 7 -22.84 -15.21 -15.72
C GLY A 7 -21.76 -15.35 -14.65
N MET A 8 -20.66 -16.02 -15.01
CA MET A 8 -19.46 -16.15 -14.18
C MET A 8 -19.09 -14.81 -13.53
N PRO A 9 -18.56 -14.79 -12.28
CA PRO A 9 -18.17 -13.57 -11.61
C PRO A 9 -17.36 -12.71 -12.58
N ALA A 10 -17.82 -11.48 -12.79
CA ALA A 10 -17.25 -10.60 -13.79
C ALA A 10 -15.76 -10.41 -13.47
N VAL A 11 -14.91 -10.57 -14.50
CA VAL A 11 -13.50 -10.17 -14.42
C VAL A 11 -13.46 -8.74 -13.88
N PRO A 12 -12.58 -8.42 -12.91
CA PRO A 12 -12.48 -7.06 -12.38
C PRO A 12 -12.42 -6.05 -13.52
N PRO A 13 -13.07 -4.87 -13.38
CA PRO A 13 -12.98 -3.85 -14.42
C PRO A 13 -11.51 -3.55 -14.72
N PRO A 14 -11.13 -3.36 -15.99
CA PRO A 14 -9.75 -3.08 -16.34
C PRO A 14 -9.27 -1.81 -15.65
N PRO A 15 -7.96 -1.70 -15.32
CA PRO A 15 -7.38 -0.48 -14.80
C PRO A 15 -7.65 0.73 -15.71
N LEU A 16 -7.75 1.92 -15.12
CA LEU A 16 -8.11 3.16 -15.82
C LEU A 16 -7.14 3.54 -16.95
N ALA A 17 -5.86 3.17 -16.80
CA ALA A 17 -4.81 3.40 -17.78
C ALA A 17 -3.81 2.23 -17.77
N PRO A 18 -3.11 1.96 -18.89
CA PRO A 18 -1.97 1.05 -18.88
C PRO A 18 -0.87 1.59 -17.95
N ARG A 19 -0.13 0.68 -17.32
CA ARG A 19 1.03 1.05 -16.50
C ARG A 19 2.07 1.76 -17.37
N ARG A 20 2.65 2.85 -16.85
CA ARG A 20 3.79 3.54 -17.47
C ARG A 20 4.92 2.52 -17.70
N ALA A 21 5.52 2.56 -18.88
CA ALA A 21 6.72 1.78 -19.16
C ALA A 21 7.89 2.28 -18.29
N SER A 22 8.40 1.39 -17.43
CA SER A 22 9.55 1.64 -16.57
C SER A 22 10.51 0.46 -16.67
N ARG A 23 11.80 0.70 -16.39
CA ARG A 23 12.78 -0.37 -16.15
C ARG A 23 12.31 -1.20 -14.96
N GLN A 24 12.71 -2.47 -14.91
CA GLN A 24 12.53 -3.28 -13.72
C GLN A 24 13.84 -3.32 -12.92
N ILE A 25 13.73 -3.16 -11.61
CA ILE A 25 14.79 -3.45 -10.65
C ILE A 25 14.31 -4.51 -9.66
N MET A 26 15.25 -5.21 -9.02
CA MET A 26 14.95 -6.16 -7.94
C MET A 26 15.34 -5.55 -6.60
N VAL A 27 14.37 -5.34 -5.71
CA VAL A 27 14.63 -4.99 -4.31
C VAL A 27 14.57 -6.28 -3.51
N GLY A 28 15.71 -6.96 -3.39
CA GLY A 28 15.76 -8.33 -2.87
C GLY A 28 14.93 -9.25 -3.78
N SER A 29 13.92 -9.92 -3.22
CA SER A 29 13.00 -10.78 -3.97
C SER A 29 11.84 -10.03 -4.65
N VAL A 30 11.66 -8.72 -4.40
CA VAL A 30 10.49 -7.97 -4.88
C VAL A 30 10.83 -7.18 -6.15
N PRO A 31 10.21 -7.49 -7.31
CA PRO A 31 10.37 -6.68 -8.52
C PRO A 31 9.67 -5.33 -8.38
N VAL A 32 10.31 -4.26 -8.87
CA VAL A 32 9.76 -2.90 -8.88
C VAL A 32 9.95 -2.30 -10.26
N GLY A 33 8.86 -1.84 -10.88
CA GLY A 33 8.84 -1.37 -12.26
C GLY A 33 8.66 -2.49 -13.28
N GLY A 34 8.78 -2.19 -14.58
CA GLY A 34 8.69 -3.19 -15.65
C GLY A 34 7.31 -3.85 -15.81
N GLY A 35 6.26 -3.24 -15.27
CA GLY A 35 4.91 -3.83 -15.24
C GLY A 35 4.64 -4.74 -14.04
N ALA A 36 5.60 -4.90 -13.12
CA ALA A 36 5.37 -5.60 -11.86
C ALA A 36 4.21 -4.94 -11.05
N PRO A 37 3.49 -5.71 -10.22
CA PRO A 37 2.49 -5.18 -9.30
C PRO A 37 3.07 -4.05 -8.44
N VAL A 38 2.27 -3.00 -8.19
CA VAL A 38 2.71 -1.86 -7.37
C VAL A 38 2.91 -2.33 -5.93
N SER A 39 4.15 -2.33 -5.46
CA SER A 39 4.45 -2.81 -4.10
C SER A 39 4.15 -1.76 -3.03
N VAL A 40 3.61 -2.21 -1.89
CA VAL A 40 3.38 -1.38 -0.70
C VAL A 40 4.58 -1.48 0.24
N GLN A 41 5.20 -0.34 0.56
CA GLN A 41 6.32 -0.24 1.49
C GLN A 41 5.92 0.52 2.75
N SER A 42 6.62 0.25 3.85
CA SER A 42 6.56 1.07 5.08
C SER A 42 7.96 1.32 5.62
N MET A 43 8.05 2.03 6.74
CA MET A 43 9.29 2.33 7.43
C MET A 43 9.11 2.05 8.92
N THR A 44 10.10 1.43 9.54
CA THR A 44 10.10 1.22 10.99
C THR A 44 10.24 2.56 11.73
N THR A 45 9.73 2.58 12.95
CA THR A 45 9.83 3.72 13.89
C THR A 45 10.66 3.40 15.12
N THR A 46 11.09 2.14 15.28
CA THR A 46 12.06 1.71 16.29
C THR A 46 13.45 2.26 16.01
N LEU A 47 14.31 2.27 17.03
CA LEU A 47 15.74 2.50 16.85
C LEU A 47 16.33 1.26 16.16
N THR A 48 17.01 1.45 15.03
CA THR A 48 17.55 0.34 14.24
C THR A 48 18.61 -0.45 15.01
N SER A 49 19.38 0.22 15.87
CA SER A 49 20.31 -0.43 16.82
C SER A 49 19.63 -1.42 17.78
N ASP A 50 18.33 -1.26 18.08
CA ASP A 50 17.53 -2.29 18.75
C ASP A 50 17.04 -3.31 17.71
N VAL A 51 17.89 -4.30 17.46
CA VAL A 51 17.64 -5.39 16.49
C VAL A 51 16.35 -6.14 16.79
N ASN A 52 16.05 -6.41 18.07
CA ASN A 52 14.89 -7.22 18.44
C ASN A 52 13.60 -6.44 18.25
N ALA A 53 13.53 -5.20 18.75
CA ALA A 53 12.36 -4.35 18.56
C ALA A 53 12.10 -4.09 17.06
N THR A 54 13.16 -3.86 16.29
CA THR A 54 13.06 -3.63 14.84
C THR A 54 12.57 -4.88 14.10
N LEU A 55 13.10 -6.07 14.41
CA LEU A 55 12.63 -7.32 13.81
C LEU A 55 11.18 -7.65 14.19
N GLN A 56 10.77 -7.35 15.43
CA GLN A 56 9.38 -7.51 15.86
C GLN A 56 8.45 -6.60 15.06
N GLN A 57 8.79 -5.32 14.90
CA GLN A 57 7.98 -4.40 14.10
C GLN A 57 7.98 -4.77 12.60
N ILE A 58 9.09 -5.31 12.06
CA ILE A 58 9.13 -5.86 10.71
C ILE A 58 8.15 -7.04 10.57
N ALA A 59 8.07 -7.92 11.55
CA ALA A 59 7.11 -9.03 11.54
C ALA A 59 5.65 -8.52 11.57
N GLU A 60 5.33 -7.52 12.40
CA GLU A 60 4.01 -6.85 12.43
C GLU A 60 3.64 -6.23 11.08
N LEU A 61 4.60 -5.54 10.46
CA LEU A 61 4.42 -4.97 9.11
C LEU A 61 4.23 -6.05 8.06
N THR A 62 4.97 -7.15 8.14
CA THR A 62 4.87 -8.30 7.22
C THR A 62 3.49 -8.94 7.33
N ALA A 63 3.00 -9.18 8.54
CA ALA A 63 1.67 -9.72 8.80
C ALA A 63 0.55 -8.81 8.25
N SER A 64 0.79 -7.51 8.19
CA SER A 64 -0.15 -6.52 7.60
C SER A 64 -0.07 -6.43 6.07
N GLY A 65 0.83 -7.18 5.42
CA GLY A 65 1.00 -7.19 3.97
C GLY A 65 2.03 -6.18 3.42
N CYS A 66 2.95 -5.69 4.25
CA CYS A 66 4.11 -4.92 3.80
C CYS A 66 5.02 -5.80 2.94
N GLN A 67 5.47 -5.29 1.80
CA GLN A 67 6.31 -6.06 0.87
C GLN A 67 7.78 -5.66 0.95
N ILE A 68 8.08 -4.41 1.34
CA ILE A 68 9.44 -3.89 1.46
C ILE A 68 9.46 -2.97 2.67
N VAL A 69 10.40 -3.18 3.59
CA VAL A 69 10.53 -2.34 4.78
C VAL A 69 11.78 -1.47 4.69
N ARG A 70 11.68 -0.27 5.25
CA ARG A 70 12.82 0.64 5.38
C ARG A 70 13.18 0.86 6.84
N VAL A 71 14.48 0.92 7.13
CA VAL A 71 15.02 1.24 8.46
C VAL A 71 15.90 2.49 8.38
N ALA A 72 15.88 3.34 9.41
CA ALA A 72 16.72 4.54 9.47
C ALA A 72 18.15 4.17 9.89
N VAL A 73 19.17 4.79 9.29
CA VAL A 73 20.58 4.54 9.67
C VAL A 73 21.30 5.87 9.98
N PRO A 74 20.92 6.56 11.06
CA PRO A 74 21.54 7.84 11.42
C PRO A 74 22.93 7.70 12.07
N SER A 75 23.24 6.57 12.69
CA SER A 75 24.47 6.39 13.48
C SER A 75 25.23 5.10 13.16
N GLN A 76 26.42 4.96 13.73
CA GLN A 76 27.27 3.78 13.56
C GLN A 76 26.65 2.53 14.22
N ASP A 77 25.97 2.68 15.36
CA ASP A 77 25.30 1.57 16.04
C ASP A 77 24.19 0.97 15.16
N ASP A 78 23.51 1.80 14.37
CA ASP A 78 22.49 1.34 13.41
C ASP A 78 23.11 0.55 12.26
N VAL A 79 24.30 0.94 11.81
CA VAL A 79 25.07 0.19 10.79
C VAL A 79 25.45 -1.19 11.29
N GLU A 80 25.89 -1.29 12.54
CA GLU A 80 26.28 -2.56 13.17
C GLU A 80 25.10 -3.52 13.34
N ALA A 81 23.89 -2.99 13.43
CA ALA A 81 22.65 -3.78 13.49
C ALA A 81 22.19 -4.33 12.13
N LEU A 82 22.55 -3.69 11.01
CA LEU A 82 22.06 -4.06 9.67
C LEU A 82 22.29 -5.52 9.29
N PRO A 83 23.47 -6.16 9.50
CA PRO A 83 23.69 -7.54 9.09
C PRO A 83 22.76 -8.54 9.79
N ALA A 84 22.35 -8.25 11.03
CA ALA A 84 21.41 -9.08 11.77
C ALA A 84 19.98 -8.87 11.25
N ILE A 85 19.59 -7.61 11.02
CA ILE A 85 18.25 -7.24 10.55
C ILE A 85 18.02 -7.74 9.11
N ALA A 86 18.93 -7.43 8.18
CA ALA A 86 18.80 -7.81 6.77
C ALA A 86 18.73 -9.33 6.58
N ARG A 87 19.47 -10.10 7.38
CA ARG A 87 19.48 -11.56 7.33
C ARG A 87 18.23 -12.21 7.92
N LYS A 88 17.69 -11.64 9.00
CA LYS A 88 16.56 -12.23 9.75
C LYS A 88 15.19 -11.72 9.31
N SER A 89 15.14 -10.59 8.61
CA SER A 89 13.91 -10.04 8.06
C SER A 89 13.27 -10.99 7.06
N GLN A 90 11.95 -11.17 7.16
CA GLN A 90 11.17 -11.99 6.22
C GLN A 90 10.91 -11.25 4.88
N ILE A 91 11.08 -9.93 4.85
CA ILE A 91 10.90 -9.07 3.69
C ILE A 91 12.15 -8.23 3.39
N PRO A 92 12.36 -7.79 2.13
CA PRO A 92 13.48 -6.93 1.76
C PRO A 92 13.62 -5.68 2.63
N VAL A 93 14.84 -5.43 3.12
CA VAL A 93 15.18 -4.27 3.96
C VAL A 93 15.91 -3.20 3.14
N ILE A 94 15.42 -1.97 3.17
CA ILE A 94 16.09 -0.79 2.61
C ILE A 94 16.75 0.01 3.74
N ALA A 95 18.05 0.31 3.61
CA ALA A 95 18.74 1.24 4.51
C ALA A 95 18.47 2.70 4.09
N ASP A 96 17.93 3.53 5.00
CA ASP A 96 17.74 4.97 4.77
C ASP A 96 18.93 5.78 5.30
N ILE A 97 19.78 6.22 4.38
CA ILE A 97 21.04 6.89 4.72
C ILE A 97 20.99 8.35 4.24
N HIS A 98 21.20 9.27 5.19
CA HIS A 98 21.43 10.69 4.90
C HIS A 98 22.90 10.85 4.50
N PHE A 99 23.18 10.52 3.23
CA PHE A 99 24.47 10.49 2.53
C PHE A 99 25.73 10.54 3.41
N GLN A 100 26.07 9.37 3.98
CA GLN A 100 27.38 9.07 4.55
C GLN A 100 27.94 7.87 3.77
N PRO A 101 28.93 8.05 2.88
CA PRO A 101 29.42 6.97 2.01
C PRO A 101 29.81 5.70 2.77
N LYS A 102 30.46 5.85 3.93
CA LYS A 102 30.80 4.72 4.82
C LYS A 102 29.60 3.83 5.15
N TYR A 103 28.44 4.44 5.42
CA TYR A 103 27.23 3.71 5.78
C TYR A 103 26.59 3.06 4.55
N VAL A 104 26.74 3.68 3.37
CA VAL A 104 26.24 3.11 2.11
C VAL A 104 26.96 1.79 1.80
N PHE A 105 28.29 1.78 1.86
CA PHE A 105 29.07 0.55 1.69
C PHE A 105 28.70 -0.50 2.73
N ALA A 106 28.64 -0.11 4.01
CA ALA A 106 28.30 -1.05 5.07
C ALA A 106 26.88 -1.63 4.93
N ALA A 107 25.91 -0.86 4.42
CA ALA A 107 24.57 -1.37 4.14
C ALA A 107 24.55 -2.38 2.98
N ILE A 108 25.34 -2.14 1.93
CA ILE A 108 25.52 -3.09 0.82
C ILE A 108 26.15 -4.38 1.35
N ASP A 109 27.26 -4.28 2.10
CA ASP A 109 27.95 -5.44 2.68
C ASP A 109 27.09 -6.21 3.68
N ALA A 110 26.21 -5.53 4.40
CA ALA A 110 25.26 -6.13 5.33
C ALA A 110 24.15 -6.95 4.63
N GLY A 111 24.03 -6.84 3.31
CA GLY A 111 23.01 -7.52 2.51
C GLY A 111 21.66 -6.79 2.51
N CYS A 112 21.64 -5.47 2.69
CA CYS A 112 20.41 -4.71 2.48
C CYS A 112 19.96 -4.80 1.02
N ALA A 113 18.66 -4.97 0.82
CA ALA A 113 18.05 -5.20 -0.48
C ALA A 113 18.03 -3.95 -1.38
N ALA A 114 18.16 -2.77 -0.79
CA ALA A 114 18.42 -1.52 -1.49
C ALA A 114 19.00 -0.49 -0.50
N VAL A 115 19.58 0.58 -1.03
CA VAL A 115 19.99 1.74 -0.23
C VAL A 115 19.25 2.98 -0.72
N ARG A 116 18.67 3.78 0.18
CA ARG A 116 18.20 5.13 -0.15
C ARG A 116 19.27 6.15 0.17
N VAL A 117 19.58 7.00 -0.80
CA VAL A 117 20.42 8.19 -0.62
C VAL A 117 19.61 9.48 -0.81
N ASN A 118 19.97 10.52 -0.06
CA ASN A 118 19.35 11.85 -0.12
C ASN A 118 20.31 12.85 -0.80
N PRO A 119 19.88 13.57 -1.85
CA PRO A 119 20.74 14.37 -2.71
C PRO A 119 21.34 15.65 -2.12
N GLY A 120 20.79 16.18 -1.02
CA GLY A 120 21.25 17.46 -0.46
C GLY A 120 22.74 17.58 -0.14
N ASN A 121 23.48 16.46 -0.06
CA ASN A 121 24.91 16.41 0.26
C ASN A 121 25.78 15.61 -0.74
N ILE A 122 25.25 15.12 -1.88
CA ILE A 122 26.00 14.16 -2.73
C ILE A 122 27.29 14.76 -3.30
N ARG A 123 27.27 16.05 -3.69
CA ARG A 123 28.46 16.78 -4.18
C ARG A 123 29.67 16.78 -3.24
N GLN A 124 29.47 16.64 -1.93
CA GLN A 124 30.60 16.60 -1.00
C GLN A 124 31.43 15.32 -1.15
N PHE A 125 30.90 14.33 -1.87
CA PHE A 125 31.53 13.03 -2.05
C PHE A 125 31.37 12.54 -3.51
N ASP A 126 31.44 13.45 -4.48
CA ASP A 126 31.37 13.14 -5.92
C ASP A 126 32.38 12.02 -6.28
N ASP A 127 33.59 12.10 -5.72
CA ASP A 127 34.66 11.09 -5.84
C ASP A 127 34.26 9.68 -5.36
N LYS A 128 33.18 9.57 -4.56
CA LYS A 128 32.67 8.29 -4.03
C LYS A 128 31.50 7.73 -4.81
N VAL A 129 30.88 8.47 -5.73
CA VAL A 129 29.75 7.98 -6.53
C VAL A 129 30.19 6.79 -7.39
N ALA A 130 31.35 6.88 -8.03
CA ALA A 130 31.94 5.78 -8.81
C ALA A 130 32.15 4.51 -7.98
N GLU A 131 32.70 4.65 -6.77
CA GLU A 131 32.94 3.52 -5.86
C GLU A 131 31.62 2.89 -5.39
N ILE A 132 30.63 3.71 -5.03
CA ILE A 132 29.30 3.25 -4.63
C ILE A 132 28.61 2.53 -5.79
N ALA A 133 28.65 3.10 -7.00
CA ALA A 133 28.08 2.50 -8.21
C ALA A 133 28.69 1.13 -8.50
N ALA A 134 30.01 1.00 -8.38
CA ALA A 134 30.72 -0.27 -8.56
C ALA A 134 30.33 -1.30 -7.49
N ALA A 135 30.30 -0.91 -6.21
CA ALA A 135 29.91 -1.79 -5.10
C ALA A 135 28.45 -2.25 -5.22
N ALA A 136 27.54 -1.33 -5.52
CA ALA A 136 26.12 -1.61 -5.75
C ALA A 136 25.90 -2.54 -6.94
N SER A 137 26.62 -2.32 -8.05
CA SER A 137 26.58 -3.20 -9.22
C SER A 137 27.07 -4.61 -8.89
N ALA A 138 28.19 -4.72 -8.17
CA ALA A 138 28.78 -6.00 -7.80
C ALA A 138 27.86 -6.82 -6.87
N ALA A 139 27.13 -6.14 -5.98
CA ALA A 139 26.18 -6.75 -5.07
C ALA A 139 24.77 -6.95 -5.67
N GLY A 140 24.47 -6.34 -6.83
CA GLY A 140 23.11 -6.28 -7.37
C GLY A 140 22.14 -5.48 -6.51
N THR A 141 22.64 -4.51 -5.73
CA THR A 141 21.84 -3.70 -4.80
C THR A 141 21.39 -2.41 -5.46
N PRO A 142 20.08 -2.22 -5.74
CA PRO A 142 19.61 -0.97 -6.32
C PRO A 142 19.70 0.21 -5.35
N ILE A 143 19.77 1.42 -5.92
CA ILE A 143 19.80 2.66 -5.16
C ILE A 143 18.50 3.43 -5.37
N ARG A 144 17.90 3.92 -4.29
CA ARG A 144 16.83 4.93 -4.40
C ARG A 144 17.40 6.34 -4.23
N ILE A 145 17.33 7.12 -5.29
CA ILE A 145 17.55 8.58 -5.23
C ILE A 145 16.26 9.23 -4.71
N GLY A 146 16.32 9.80 -3.50
CA GLY A 146 15.14 10.36 -2.84
C GLY A 146 15.25 11.83 -2.51
N VAL A 147 14.73 12.72 -3.36
CA VAL A 147 14.64 14.17 -3.12
C VAL A 147 13.41 14.48 -2.28
N ASN A 148 13.57 15.26 -1.21
CA ASN A 148 12.43 15.81 -0.44
C ASN A 148 12.48 17.33 -0.47
N ALA A 149 11.31 17.98 -0.43
CA ALA A 149 11.20 19.44 -0.37
C ALA A 149 12.03 20.07 0.77
N GLY A 150 12.04 19.46 1.95
CA GLY A 150 12.80 19.95 3.11
C GLY A 150 14.31 19.77 3.03
N SER A 151 14.82 19.02 2.05
CA SER A 151 16.26 18.75 1.87
C SER A 151 16.73 19.00 0.44
N LEU A 152 16.08 19.92 -0.27
CA LEU A 152 16.44 20.31 -1.63
C LEU A 152 17.83 20.98 -1.66
N ASP A 153 18.60 20.72 -2.72
CA ASP A 153 19.89 21.38 -2.97
C ASP A 153 19.74 22.91 -2.92
N LYS A 154 20.62 23.57 -2.16
CA LYS A 154 20.67 25.03 -2.00
C LYS A 154 20.76 25.78 -3.33
N ARG A 155 21.43 25.24 -4.33
CA ARG A 155 21.53 25.81 -5.69
C ARG A 155 20.17 25.84 -6.38
N LEU A 156 19.41 24.75 -6.28
CA LEU A 156 18.07 24.65 -6.85
C LEU A 156 17.08 25.51 -6.07
N LEU A 157 17.21 25.55 -4.75
CA LEU A 157 16.44 26.47 -3.92
C LEU A 157 16.72 27.94 -4.29
N ALA A 158 17.97 28.31 -4.57
CA ALA A 158 18.32 29.65 -5.03
C ALA A 158 17.79 29.96 -6.44
N LYS A 159 17.80 28.96 -7.35
CA LYS A 159 17.28 29.09 -8.73
C LYS A 159 15.76 29.25 -8.78
N TYR A 160 15.02 28.45 -8.01
CA TYR A 160 13.56 28.36 -8.07
C TYR A 160 12.85 29.12 -6.93
N GLY A 161 13.58 29.60 -5.92
CA GLY A 161 13.07 30.31 -4.75
C GLY A 161 12.35 29.44 -3.72
N LYS A 162 11.85 28.27 -4.12
CA LYS A 162 11.18 27.27 -3.27
C LYS A 162 11.29 25.87 -3.88
N ALA A 163 10.84 24.85 -3.16
CA ALA A 163 10.76 23.47 -3.66
C ALA A 163 9.59 23.30 -4.64
N THR A 164 9.73 23.82 -5.86
CA THR A 164 8.75 23.59 -6.95
C THR A 164 8.87 22.17 -7.51
N ALA A 165 7.88 21.76 -8.31
CA ALA A 165 7.94 20.47 -9.01
C ALA A 165 9.20 20.36 -9.87
N GLU A 166 9.51 21.42 -10.63
CA GLU A 166 10.67 21.50 -11.51
C GLU A 166 11.97 21.39 -10.73
N ALA A 167 12.07 22.04 -9.57
CA ALA A 167 13.24 21.97 -8.70
C ALA A 167 13.48 20.55 -8.18
N LEU A 168 12.43 19.84 -7.78
CA LEU A 168 12.51 18.46 -7.30
C LEU A 168 12.92 17.49 -8.41
N VAL A 169 12.34 17.66 -9.61
CA VAL A 169 12.62 16.84 -10.79
C VAL A 169 14.06 17.06 -11.26
N GLU A 170 14.50 18.31 -11.40
CA GLU A 170 15.87 18.66 -11.78
C GLU A 170 16.87 18.08 -10.79
N SER A 171 16.58 18.17 -9.48
CA SER A 171 17.43 17.56 -8.45
C SER A 171 17.53 16.06 -8.61
N ALA A 172 16.41 15.35 -8.84
CA ALA A 172 16.41 13.90 -8.94
C ALA A 172 17.18 13.41 -10.18
N LEU A 173 16.92 14.03 -11.34
CA LEU A 173 17.53 13.63 -12.61
C LEU A 173 19.02 13.95 -12.65
N TRP A 174 19.43 15.09 -12.11
CA TRP A 174 20.85 15.43 -11.97
C TRP A 174 21.61 14.40 -11.13
N GLU A 175 21.00 13.89 -10.06
CA GLU A 175 21.64 12.92 -9.18
C GLU A 175 21.67 11.52 -9.81
N CYS A 176 20.64 11.17 -10.58
CA CYS A 176 20.68 9.95 -11.39
C CYS A 176 21.82 10.03 -12.41
N SER A 177 22.07 11.19 -13.02
CA SER A 177 23.14 11.32 -14.02
C SER A 177 24.53 11.06 -13.44
N LEU A 178 24.79 11.38 -12.17
CA LEU A 178 26.07 11.07 -11.51
C LEU A 178 26.34 9.56 -11.45
N PHE A 179 25.31 8.75 -11.24
CA PHE A 179 25.43 7.29 -11.27
C PHE A 179 25.49 6.75 -12.70
N GLU A 180 24.74 7.36 -13.63
CA GLU A 180 24.75 6.99 -15.06
C GLU A 180 26.12 7.22 -15.72
N GLU A 181 26.85 8.27 -15.33
CA GLU A 181 28.23 8.54 -15.75
C GLU A 181 29.18 7.38 -15.43
N HIS A 182 28.82 6.54 -14.44
CA HIS A 182 29.54 5.34 -14.04
C HIS A 182 28.83 4.04 -14.46
N GLY A 183 27.86 4.11 -15.38
CA GLY A 183 27.17 2.97 -15.96
C GLY A 183 26.14 2.31 -15.03
N PHE A 184 25.81 2.92 -13.89
CA PHE A 184 24.85 2.37 -12.94
C PHE A 184 23.43 2.90 -13.18
N ARG A 185 22.47 2.00 -13.43
CA ARG A 185 21.07 2.34 -13.75
C ARG A 185 20.04 1.53 -12.96
N ASP A 186 20.48 0.76 -11.95
CA ASP A 186 19.57 0.06 -11.04
C ASP A 186 19.07 1.03 -9.96
N ILE A 187 18.35 2.04 -10.44
CA ILE A 187 17.91 3.20 -9.68
C ILE A 187 16.38 3.22 -9.65
N LYS A 188 15.80 3.60 -8.51
CA LYS A 188 14.43 4.12 -8.44
C LYS A 188 14.41 5.54 -7.87
N ILE A 189 13.44 6.34 -8.28
CA ILE A 189 13.35 7.75 -7.89
C ILE A 189 12.17 7.97 -6.94
N SER A 190 12.35 8.83 -5.94
CA SER A 190 11.24 9.48 -5.27
C SER A 190 11.48 10.97 -5.14
N VAL A 191 10.50 11.78 -5.53
CA VAL A 191 10.43 13.22 -5.23
C VAL A 191 9.25 13.46 -4.31
N LYS A 192 9.47 13.91 -3.07
CA LYS A 192 8.37 14.05 -2.09
C LYS A 192 8.16 15.51 -1.70
N HIS A 193 6.89 15.89 -1.68
CA HIS A 193 6.39 17.18 -1.21
C HIS A 193 5.15 16.92 -0.33
N ASN A 194 4.87 17.82 0.62
CA ASN A 194 3.74 17.69 1.55
C ASN A 194 2.40 18.18 0.97
N ASP A 195 2.47 19.03 -0.05
CA ASP A 195 1.38 19.42 -0.95
C ASP A 195 1.20 18.38 -2.08
N PRO A 196 0.03 17.68 -2.13
CA PRO A 196 -0.31 16.75 -3.20
C PRO A 196 -0.22 17.34 -4.61
N VAL A 197 -0.56 18.61 -4.83
CA VAL A 197 -0.58 19.23 -6.16
C VAL A 197 0.84 19.35 -6.71
N VAL A 198 1.79 19.76 -5.88
CA VAL A 198 3.22 19.84 -6.26
C VAL A 198 3.75 18.44 -6.54
N MET A 199 3.42 17.48 -5.67
CA MET A 199 3.83 16.08 -5.86
C MET A 199 3.32 15.51 -7.20
N ILE A 200 2.03 15.64 -7.50
CA ILE A 200 1.43 15.14 -8.75
C ILE A 200 2.15 15.73 -9.97
N ARG A 201 2.38 17.05 -9.97
CA ARG A 201 3.10 17.72 -11.06
C ARG A 201 4.52 17.19 -11.24
N ALA A 202 5.25 16.98 -10.13
CA ALA A 202 6.62 16.48 -10.16
C ALA A 202 6.70 15.04 -10.71
N TYR A 203 5.80 14.14 -10.30
CA TYR A 203 5.80 12.76 -10.81
C TYR A 203 5.36 12.66 -12.28
N ARG A 204 4.44 13.50 -12.74
CA ARG A 204 4.11 13.59 -14.18
C ARG A 204 5.33 14.03 -15.00
N GLN A 205 6.03 15.07 -14.54
CA GLN A 205 7.28 15.51 -15.19
C GLN A 205 8.37 14.42 -15.19
N LEU A 206 8.55 13.68 -14.09
CA LEU A 206 9.49 12.54 -14.04
C LEU A 206 9.08 11.41 -15.00
N ALA A 207 7.78 11.09 -15.05
CA ALA A 207 7.25 10.05 -15.91
C ALA A 207 7.52 10.30 -17.39
N GLU A 208 7.52 11.58 -17.80
CA GLU A 208 7.83 12.02 -19.18
C GLU A 208 9.33 12.05 -19.48
N GLN A 209 10.19 12.21 -18.47
CA GLN A 209 11.62 12.49 -18.66
C GLN A 209 12.55 11.29 -18.39
N CYS A 210 12.06 10.21 -17.78
CA CYS A 210 12.90 9.04 -17.50
C CYS A 210 12.10 7.73 -17.47
N ASP A 211 12.81 6.61 -17.53
CA ASP A 211 12.27 5.24 -17.46
C ASP A 211 12.50 4.57 -16.10
N TYR A 212 13.02 5.28 -15.09
CA TYR A 212 13.23 4.72 -13.75
C TYR A 212 11.92 4.36 -13.04
N PRO A 213 11.87 3.29 -12.22
CA PRO A 213 10.76 3.08 -11.31
C PRO A 213 10.55 4.25 -10.35
N LEU A 214 9.28 4.61 -10.11
CA LEU A 214 8.88 5.74 -9.28
C LEU A 214 8.28 5.26 -7.95
N HIS A 215 8.91 5.64 -6.85
CA HIS A 215 8.42 5.41 -5.49
C HIS A 215 7.57 6.59 -5.03
N LEU A 216 6.24 6.44 -5.07
CA LEU A 216 5.31 7.50 -4.67
C LEU A 216 5.27 7.64 -3.14
N GLY A 217 5.19 8.88 -2.66
CA GLY A 217 4.87 9.16 -1.27
C GLY A 217 4.69 10.65 -1.00
N VAL A 218 3.58 11.01 -0.34
CA VAL A 218 3.42 12.32 0.26
C VAL A 218 4.25 12.33 1.56
N THR A 219 5.18 13.27 1.69
CA THR A 219 5.92 13.43 2.95
C THR A 219 5.12 14.30 3.92
N GLU A 220 5.27 14.09 5.23
CA GLU A 220 4.60 14.91 6.25
C GLU A 220 3.07 15.02 5.99
N ALA A 221 2.42 13.91 5.63
CA ALA A 221 1.01 13.94 5.25
C ALA A 221 0.09 14.31 6.43
N GLY A 222 0.54 14.03 7.66
CA GLY A 222 -0.11 14.42 8.90
C GLY A 222 -0.73 13.24 9.67
N PRO A 223 -1.59 13.51 10.65
CA PRO A 223 -2.34 12.49 11.40
C PRO A 223 -3.23 11.64 10.48
N ALA A 224 -3.65 10.47 10.95
CA ALA A 224 -4.34 9.43 10.16
C ALA A 224 -5.38 9.98 9.17
N PHE A 225 -6.41 10.69 9.63
CA PHE A 225 -7.48 11.18 8.75
C PHE A 225 -6.97 12.10 7.62
N GLN A 226 -6.21 13.16 7.97
CA GLN A 226 -5.70 14.11 6.99
C GLN A 226 -4.64 13.49 6.07
N GLY A 227 -3.75 12.67 6.64
CA GLY A 227 -2.68 12.00 5.91
C GLY A 227 -3.21 10.97 4.92
N THR A 228 -4.26 10.24 5.29
CA THR A 228 -4.99 9.31 4.40
C THR A 228 -5.59 10.06 3.22
N ILE A 229 -6.32 11.16 3.46
CA ILE A 229 -6.92 11.95 2.38
C ILE A 229 -5.86 12.50 1.43
N LYS A 230 -4.80 13.12 1.95
CA LYS A 230 -3.71 13.67 1.12
C LYS A 230 -3.04 12.58 0.28
N SER A 231 -2.76 11.42 0.88
CA SER A 231 -2.10 10.31 0.19
C SER A 231 -3.02 9.71 -0.88
N ALA A 232 -4.30 9.47 -0.56
CA ALA A 232 -5.29 8.95 -1.50
C ALA A 232 -5.50 9.89 -2.70
N VAL A 233 -5.56 11.21 -2.48
CA VAL A 233 -5.67 12.19 -3.57
C VAL A 233 -4.44 12.17 -4.47
N ALA A 234 -3.24 12.20 -3.89
CA ALA A 234 -1.99 12.20 -4.66
C ALA A 234 -1.80 10.89 -5.44
N PHE A 235 -1.98 9.75 -4.76
CA PHE A 235 -1.75 8.44 -5.34
C PHE A 235 -2.84 8.10 -6.34
N GLY A 236 -4.11 8.39 -6.01
CA GLY A 236 -5.25 8.19 -6.90
C GLY A 236 -5.06 8.86 -8.25
N ALA A 237 -4.64 10.14 -8.25
CA ALA A 237 -4.38 10.88 -9.49
C ALA A 237 -3.26 10.26 -10.33
N LEU A 238 -2.14 9.86 -9.72
CA LEU A 238 -0.98 9.33 -10.44
C LEU A 238 -1.17 7.87 -10.90
N LEU A 239 -1.69 7.03 -10.00
CA LEU A 239 -1.91 5.61 -10.28
C LEU A 239 -3.02 5.40 -11.31
N ALA A 240 -4.05 6.24 -11.34
CA ALA A 240 -5.07 6.24 -12.40
C ALA A 240 -4.49 6.55 -13.79
N GLU A 241 -3.34 7.25 -13.85
CA GLU A 241 -2.57 7.52 -15.08
C GLU A 241 -1.50 6.46 -15.34
N GLY A 242 -1.45 5.39 -14.53
CA GLY A 242 -0.43 4.35 -14.62
C GLY A 242 0.95 4.72 -14.07
N ILE A 243 1.08 5.87 -13.40
CA ILE A 243 2.34 6.40 -12.85
C ILE A 243 2.53 5.92 -11.41
N GLY A 244 3.65 5.27 -11.14
CA GLY A 244 4.01 4.75 -9.83
C GLY A 244 4.29 3.25 -9.89
N ASP A 245 5.40 2.82 -9.29
CA ASP A 245 5.88 1.44 -9.33
C ASP A 245 5.96 0.82 -7.92
N THR A 246 5.97 1.68 -6.91
CA THR A 246 5.87 1.32 -5.50
C THR A 246 5.38 2.53 -4.71
N ILE A 247 4.69 2.30 -3.59
CA ILE A 247 4.11 3.38 -2.78
C ILE A 247 4.55 3.27 -1.32
N ARG A 248 4.58 4.41 -0.64
CA ARG A 248 4.58 4.50 0.83
C ARG A 248 3.70 5.65 1.28
N VAL A 249 2.64 5.34 2.02
CA VAL A 249 1.87 6.33 2.80
C VAL A 249 2.73 6.77 3.98
N SER A 250 2.76 8.07 4.33
CA SER A 250 3.55 8.56 5.47
C SER A 250 2.63 9.21 6.50
N LEU A 251 2.24 8.47 7.54
CA LEU A 251 1.28 8.92 8.56
C LEU A 251 1.96 9.19 9.90
N SER A 252 1.43 10.14 10.66
CA SER A 252 1.73 10.26 12.09
C SER A 252 0.87 9.28 12.91
N ALA A 253 1.07 7.98 12.66
CA ALA A 253 0.32 6.87 13.24
C ALA A 253 1.21 5.61 13.28
N PRO A 254 0.79 4.51 13.94
CA PRO A 254 1.52 3.24 13.85
C PRO A 254 1.77 2.82 12.38
N PRO A 255 2.98 2.32 12.04
CA PRO A 255 3.35 2.00 10.64
C PRO A 255 2.45 0.99 9.92
N VAL A 256 1.73 0.16 10.67
CA VAL A 256 0.71 -0.76 10.16
C VAL A 256 -0.42 -0.02 9.43
N GLU A 257 -0.82 1.16 9.93
CA GLU A 257 -1.85 1.98 9.29
C GLU A 257 -1.41 2.51 7.93
N GLU A 258 -0.11 2.76 7.72
CA GLU A 258 0.44 3.14 6.41
C GLU A 258 0.21 2.02 5.37
N ILE A 259 0.34 0.75 5.80
CA ILE A 259 0.15 -0.42 4.94
C ILE A 259 -1.33 -0.60 4.59
N LYS A 260 -2.22 -0.53 5.59
CA LYS A 260 -3.68 -0.65 5.38
C LYS A 260 -4.18 0.39 4.38
N VAL A 261 -3.79 1.66 4.55
CA VAL A 261 -4.17 2.73 3.63
C VAL A 261 -3.58 2.51 2.23
N GLY A 262 -2.31 2.12 2.14
CA GLY A 262 -1.66 1.86 0.86
C GLY A 262 -2.32 0.72 0.07
N ALA A 263 -2.63 -0.38 0.76
CA ALA A 263 -3.33 -1.54 0.17
C ALA A 263 -4.73 -1.12 -0.33
N GLN A 264 -5.51 -0.45 0.50
CA GLN A 264 -6.85 0.02 0.15
C GLN A 264 -6.87 0.96 -1.07
N ILE A 265 -5.87 1.84 -1.22
CA ILE A 265 -5.75 2.69 -2.41
C ILE A 265 -5.54 1.84 -3.68
N LEU A 266 -4.68 0.81 -3.62
CA LEU A 266 -4.43 -0.06 -4.77
C LEU A 266 -5.65 -0.92 -5.13
N GLU A 267 -6.32 -1.48 -4.12
CA GLU A 267 -7.55 -2.27 -4.29
C GLU A 267 -8.70 -1.44 -4.90
N SER A 268 -8.87 -0.20 -4.41
CA SER A 268 -9.87 0.75 -4.92
C SER A 268 -9.67 1.09 -6.40
N LEU A 269 -8.42 1.07 -6.90
CA LEU A 269 -8.07 1.30 -8.30
C LEU A 269 -7.99 0.01 -9.14
N GLY A 270 -8.24 -1.16 -8.54
CA GLY A 270 -8.08 -2.45 -9.22
C GLY A 270 -6.63 -2.81 -9.57
N LEU A 271 -5.66 -2.21 -8.88
CA LEU A 271 -4.22 -2.48 -9.06
C LEU A 271 -3.70 -3.59 -8.15
N ARG A 272 -4.53 -4.04 -7.21
CA ARG A 272 -4.34 -5.18 -6.32
C ARG A 272 -5.66 -5.94 -6.24
N GLU A 273 -5.60 -7.25 -6.06
CA GLU A 273 -6.78 -8.05 -5.76
C GLU A 273 -7.46 -7.52 -4.49
N ARG A 274 -8.78 -7.33 -4.55
CA ARG A 274 -9.55 -6.74 -3.44
C ARG A 274 -9.63 -7.73 -2.29
N GLY A 275 -9.56 -7.25 -1.06
CA GLY A 275 -9.99 -8.02 0.09
C GLY A 275 -11.52 -8.04 0.25
N LEU A 276 -11.96 -8.34 1.47
CA LEU A 276 -13.33 -8.10 1.90
C LEU A 276 -13.69 -6.60 1.75
N GLU A 277 -14.78 -6.31 1.05
CA GLU A 277 -15.28 -4.95 0.82
C GLU A 277 -16.69 -4.81 1.39
N ILE A 278 -16.88 -3.94 2.38
CA ILE A 278 -18.21 -3.57 2.87
C ILE A 278 -18.71 -2.35 2.08
N VAL A 279 -19.83 -2.50 1.39
CA VAL A 279 -20.49 -1.41 0.68
C VAL A 279 -21.78 -1.07 1.40
N SER A 280 -21.84 0.08 2.04
CA SER A 280 -23.04 0.56 2.71
C SER A 280 -23.61 1.79 2.02
N CYS A 281 -24.94 1.90 2.02
CA CYS A 281 -25.55 3.18 1.64
C CYS A 281 -25.17 4.23 2.71
N PRO A 282 -24.98 5.50 2.36
CA PRO A 282 -24.66 6.56 3.32
C PRO A 282 -25.80 6.88 4.31
N SER A 283 -26.91 6.12 4.26
CA SER A 283 -28.21 6.47 4.81
C SER A 283 -28.87 7.67 4.10
N CYS A 284 -30.15 7.91 4.38
CA CYS A 284 -30.88 9.12 3.99
C CYS A 284 -32.23 9.19 4.74
N GLY A 285 -33.07 10.18 4.44
CA GLY A 285 -34.43 10.27 5.00
C GLY A 285 -35.39 9.12 4.64
N ARG A 286 -34.92 8.13 3.86
CA ARG A 286 -35.65 6.89 3.57
C ARG A 286 -35.16 5.70 4.39
N ALA A 287 -34.09 5.85 5.16
CA ALA A 287 -33.56 4.77 5.98
C ALA A 287 -34.61 4.32 6.99
N GLN A 288 -34.82 3.02 7.04
CA GLN A 288 -35.79 2.37 7.92
C GLN A 288 -35.11 1.58 9.05
N VAL A 289 -33.78 1.55 9.03
CA VAL A 289 -32.92 0.95 10.06
C VAL A 289 -31.72 1.87 10.31
N ASP A 290 -31.03 1.66 11.43
CA ASP A 290 -29.75 2.31 11.69
C ASP A 290 -28.65 1.66 10.84
N VAL A 291 -28.41 2.24 9.67
CA VAL A 291 -27.43 1.74 8.70
C VAL A 291 -26.01 1.81 9.24
N TYR A 292 -25.70 2.82 10.07
CA TYR A 292 -24.36 3.00 10.61
C TYR A 292 -24.04 1.85 11.55
N LYS A 293 -24.93 1.60 12.51
CA LYS A 293 -24.81 0.47 13.44
C LYS A 293 -24.74 -0.86 12.70
N LEU A 294 -25.62 -1.09 11.73
CA LEU A 294 -25.64 -2.34 10.97
C LEU A 294 -24.33 -2.54 10.18
N ALA A 295 -23.80 -1.50 9.54
CA ALA A 295 -22.55 -1.58 8.80
C ALA A 295 -21.35 -1.81 9.72
N GLU A 296 -21.31 -1.16 10.89
CA GLU A 296 -20.27 -1.37 11.91
C GLU A 296 -20.29 -2.81 12.44
N GLU A 297 -21.46 -3.34 12.79
CA GLU A 297 -21.62 -4.71 13.29
C GLU A 297 -21.22 -5.76 12.24
N VAL A 298 -21.61 -5.56 10.96
CA VAL A 298 -21.20 -6.44 9.86
C VAL A 298 -19.70 -6.35 9.61
N THR A 299 -19.11 -5.14 9.65
CA THR A 299 -17.67 -4.95 9.46
C THR A 299 -16.88 -5.66 10.55
N ALA A 300 -17.28 -5.50 11.81
CA ALA A 300 -16.64 -6.16 12.94
C ALA A 300 -16.80 -7.68 12.88
N GLY A 301 -17.98 -8.18 12.51
CA GLY A 301 -18.25 -9.62 12.43
C GLY A 301 -17.54 -10.35 11.29
N LEU A 302 -17.07 -9.63 10.28
CA LEU A 302 -16.34 -10.16 9.14
C LEU A 302 -14.84 -9.80 9.16
N GLU A 303 -14.36 -9.17 10.23
CA GLU A 303 -12.96 -8.82 10.38
C GLU A 303 -12.07 -10.08 10.27
N GLY A 304 -11.00 -10.00 9.48
CA GLY A 304 -10.07 -11.12 9.28
C GLY A 304 -10.53 -12.16 8.26
N LEU A 305 -11.69 -12.00 7.61
CA LEU A 305 -12.13 -12.92 6.55
C LEU A 305 -11.18 -12.86 5.34
N PRO A 306 -10.49 -13.96 4.96
CA PRO A 306 -9.40 -13.92 3.99
C PRO A 306 -9.86 -14.07 2.54
N VAL A 307 -11.15 -13.82 2.24
CA VAL A 307 -11.71 -13.96 0.89
C VAL A 307 -12.18 -12.62 0.32
N PRO A 308 -12.07 -12.43 -1.00
CA PRO A 308 -12.41 -11.19 -1.70
C PRO A 308 -13.94 -11.05 -1.89
N LEU A 309 -14.70 -10.97 -0.80
CA LEU A 309 -16.15 -10.83 -0.85
C LEU A 309 -16.59 -9.37 -0.79
N ARG A 310 -17.54 -8.99 -1.64
CA ARG A 310 -18.26 -7.73 -1.52
C ARG A 310 -19.56 -7.94 -0.75
N VAL A 311 -19.71 -7.26 0.39
CA VAL A 311 -20.87 -7.35 1.27
C VAL A 311 -21.64 -6.02 1.29
N ALA A 312 -22.87 -6.03 0.80
CA ALA A 312 -23.72 -4.84 0.70
C ALA A 312 -24.64 -4.66 1.93
N VAL A 313 -24.66 -3.48 2.53
CA VAL A 313 -25.50 -3.14 3.70
C VAL A 313 -26.40 -1.94 3.39
N MET A 314 -27.69 -2.21 3.13
CA MET A 314 -28.62 -1.20 2.64
C MET A 314 -29.75 -0.91 3.61
N GLY A 315 -29.98 0.38 3.89
CA GLY A 315 -30.91 0.84 4.91
C GLY A 315 -32.37 0.99 4.51
N CYS A 316 -32.73 0.71 3.25
CA CYS A 316 -34.10 0.81 2.79
C CYS A 316 -34.40 -0.20 1.69
N VAL A 317 -35.69 -0.49 1.50
CA VAL A 317 -36.18 -1.43 0.47
C VAL A 317 -36.32 -0.81 -0.93
N VAL A 318 -36.01 0.48 -1.09
CA VAL A 318 -36.22 1.18 -2.37
C VAL A 318 -35.08 0.89 -3.35
N ASN A 319 -33.87 1.37 -3.05
CA ASN A 319 -32.68 1.12 -3.87
C ASN A 319 -31.86 -0.07 -3.34
N GLY A 320 -32.05 -0.43 -2.07
CA GLY A 320 -31.28 -1.47 -1.41
C GLY A 320 -31.28 -2.83 -2.13
N PRO A 321 -32.42 -3.32 -2.66
CA PRO A 321 -32.44 -4.58 -3.41
C PRO A 321 -31.67 -4.54 -4.72
N GLY A 322 -31.52 -3.38 -5.36
CA GLY A 322 -30.71 -3.24 -6.58
C GLY A 322 -29.23 -3.34 -6.24
N GLU A 323 -28.78 -2.51 -5.30
CA GLU A 323 -27.38 -2.43 -4.87
C GLU A 323 -26.90 -3.74 -4.21
N ALA A 324 -27.75 -4.40 -3.41
CA ALA A 324 -27.42 -5.68 -2.77
C ALA A 324 -27.32 -6.86 -3.75
N ARG A 325 -27.90 -6.77 -4.95
CA ARG A 325 -27.78 -7.81 -5.98
C ARG A 325 -26.47 -7.76 -6.76
N GLU A 326 -25.80 -6.61 -6.78
CA GLU A 326 -24.49 -6.44 -7.41
C GLU A 326 -23.32 -6.91 -6.53
N ALA A 327 -23.61 -7.23 -5.26
CA ALA A 327 -22.65 -7.75 -4.30
C ALA A 327 -22.70 -9.29 -4.24
N ASP A 328 -21.62 -9.91 -3.75
CA ASP A 328 -21.57 -11.35 -3.53
C ASP A 328 -22.54 -11.78 -2.43
N LEU A 329 -22.65 -10.93 -1.42
CA LEU A 329 -23.56 -11.04 -0.29
C LEU A 329 -24.16 -9.67 0.00
N GLY A 330 -25.41 -9.59 0.45
CA GLY A 330 -25.94 -8.30 0.88
C GLY A 330 -27.26 -8.37 1.62
N VAL A 331 -27.66 -7.24 2.19
CA VAL A 331 -28.95 -7.05 2.83
C VAL A 331 -29.64 -5.77 2.37
N ALA A 332 -30.94 -5.87 2.11
CA ALA A 332 -31.84 -4.72 2.05
C ALA A 332 -32.78 -4.74 3.25
N SER A 333 -32.62 -3.75 4.14
CA SER A 333 -33.29 -3.69 5.43
C SER A 333 -34.44 -2.69 5.44
N GLY A 334 -35.53 -3.04 6.11
CA GLY A 334 -36.67 -2.16 6.31
C GLY A 334 -37.87 -2.85 6.96
N ASN A 335 -38.76 -2.07 7.56
CA ASN A 335 -39.96 -2.57 8.26
C ASN A 335 -39.67 -3.71 9.27
N GLY A 336 -38.57 -3.61 10.03
CA GLY A 336 -38.16 -4.60 11.03
C GLY A 336 -37.64 -5.92 10.46
N LYS A 337 -37.28 -5.97 9.17
CA LYS A 337 -36.78 -7.17 8.48
C LYS A 337 -35.60 -6.83 7.56
N GLY A 338 -34.79 -7.83 7.24
CA GLY A 338 -33.75 -7.76 6.21
C GLY A 338 -33.94 -8.85 5.17
N GLN A 339 -33.92 -8.49 3.90
CA GLN A 339 -33.84 -9.44 2.79
C GLN A 339 -32.37 -9.71 2.49
N ILE A 340 -31.94 -10.97 2.62
CA ILE A 340 -30.56 -11.39 2.39
C ILE A 340 -30.41 -11.87 0.96
N PHE A 341 -29.38 -11.36 0.29
CA PHE A 341 -29.02 -11.64 -1.08
C PHE A 341 -27.70 -12.39 -1.11
N VAL A 342 -27.62 -13.46 -1.91
CA VAL A 342 -26.36 -14.12 -2.27
C VAL A 342 -26.29 -14.21 -3.78
N LYS A 343 -25.22 -13.68 -4.38
CA LYS A 343 -25.00 -13.67 -5.84
C LYS A 343 -26.25 -13.23 -6.61
N GLY A 344 -26.87 -12.12 -6.19
CA GLY A 344 -28.05 -11.56 -6.85
C GLY A 344 -29.41 -12.20 -6.52
N GLN A 345 -29.46 -13.27 -5.71
CA GLN A 345 -30.69 -13.98 -5.38
C GLN A 345 -31.09 -13.78 -3.92
N VAL A 346 -32.38 -13.55 -3.66
CA VAL A 346 -32.90 -13.52 -2.28
C VAL A 346 -32.94 -14.94 -1.74
N ILE A 347 -32.13 -15.22 -0.72
CA ILE A 347 -32.05 -16.56 -0.11
C ILE A 347 -32.87 -16.68 1.17
N LYS A 348 -33.00 -15.60 1.95
CA LYS A 348 -33.76 -15.57 3.21
C LYS A 348 -34.25 -14.16 3.52
N THR A 349 -35.36 -14.07 4.25
CA THR A 349 -35.82 -12.81 4.87
C THR A 349 -35.86 -13.04 6.37
N VAL A 350 -35.09 -12.25 7.12
CA VAL A 350 -34.91 -12.43 8.56
C VAL A 350 -35.42 -11.20 9.33
N PRO A 351 -35.83 -11.34 10.61
CA PRO A 351 -36.04 -10.21 11.50
C PRO A 351 -34.77 -9.35 11.61
N GLU A 352 -34.93 -8.05 11.85
CA GLU A 352 -33.81 -7.09 11.92
C GLU A 352 -32.68 -7.53 12.88
N GLY A 353 -33.05 -8.05 14.05
CA GLY A 353 -32.07 -8.53 15.05
C GLY A 353 -31.27 -9.77 14.65
N GLN A 354 -31.60 -10.44 13.54
CA GLN A 354 -30.87 -11.60 13.04
C GLN A 354 -30.01 -11.27 11.81
N ILE A 355 -30.07 -10.05 11.27
CA ILE A 355 -29.41 -9.71 10.00
C ILE A 355 -27.89 -9.95 10.06
N VAL A 356 -27.23 -9.47 11.11
CA VAL A 356 -25.76 -9.53 11.24
C VAL A 356 -25.28 -10.97 11.30
N GLU A 357 -25.80 -11.77 12.24
CA GLU A 357 -25.52 -13.20 12.38
C GLU A 357 -25.70 -13.93 11.05
N THR A 358 -26.85 -13.67 10.42
CA THR A 358 -27.25 -14.28 9.15
C THR A 358 -26.32 -13.93 7.98
N LEU A 359 -25.76 -12.72 7.94
CA LEU A 359 -24.76 -12.31 6.93
C LEU A 359 -23.41 -12.97 7.19
N ILE A 360 -22.97 -13.02 8.46
CA ILE A 360 -21.71 -13.65 8.84
C ILE A 360 -21.71 -15.14 8.47
N GLU A 361 -22.78 -15.86 8.80
CA GLU A 361 -22.93 -17.27 8.43
C GLU A 361 -22.79 -17.50 6.92
N GLU A 362 -23.43 -16.66 6.09
CA GLU A 362 -23.34 -16.80 4.63
C GLU A 362 -21.98 -16.41 4.08
N ALA A 363 -21.32 -15.40 4.65
CA ALA A 363 -19.97 -15.02 4.28
C ALA A 363 -18.98 -16.16 4.56
N LEU A 364 -19.09 -16.79 5.74
CA LEU A 364 -18.26 -17.93 6.11
C LEU A 364 -18.55 -19.15 5.22
N ARG A 365 -19.82 -19.41 4.90
CA ARG A 365 -20.21 -20.47 3.96
C ARG A 365 -19.62 -20.24 2.56
N LEU A 366 -19.67 -19.00 2.06
CA LEU A 366 -19.05 -18.63 0.78
C LEU A 366 -17.54 -18.77 0.82
N ALA A 367 -16.90 -18.41 1.94
CA ALA A 367 -15.45 -18.57 2.12
C ALA A 367 -15.03 -20.05 2.11
N ASP A 368 -15.81 -20.92 2.74
CA ASP A 368 -15.60 -22.38 2.74
C ASP A 368 -15.76 -22.97 1.33
N GLU A 369 -16.78 -22.54 0.56
CA GLU A 369 -16.94 -22.92 -0.85
C GLU A 369 -15.75 -22.49 -1.73
N MET A 370 -15.05 -21.41 -1.35
CA MET A 370 -13.85 -20.92 -2.01
C MET A 370 -12.57 -21.63 -1.53
N GLY A 371 -12.67 -22.55 -0.58
CA GLY A 371 -11.54 -23.31 -0.03
C GLY A 371 -10.62 -22.50 0.88
N ALA A 372 -11.15 -21.45 1.52
CA ALA A 372 -10.35 -20.57 2.37
C ALA A 372 -10.04 -21.20 3.74
N GLU A 373 -8.79 -21.10 4.19
CA GLU A 373 -8.42 -21.42 5.57
C GLU A 373 -8.86 -20.29 6.50
N LEU A 374 -9.97 -20.49 7.20
CA LEU A 374 -10.50 -19.50 8.15
C LEU A 374 -9.63 -19.42 9.43
N PRO A 375 -9.42 -18.22 10.00
CA PRO A 375 -8.89 -18.03 11.35
C PRO A 375 -9.70 -18.79 12.40
N GLU A 376 -9.06 -19.21 13.51
CA GLU A 376 -9.75 -19.96 14.58
C GLU A 376 -10.96 -19.22 15.15
N GLU A 377 -10.87 -17.89 15.29
CA GLU A 377 -11.98 -17.08 15.82
C GLU A 377 -13.22 -17.15 14.93
N LEU A 378 -13.04 -17.22 13.60
CA LEU A 378 -14.14 -17.30 12.63
C LEU A 378 -14.66 -18.74 12.46
N ARG A 379 -13.84 -19.77 12.68
CA ARG A 379 -14.28 -21.18 12.62
C ARG A 379 -15.33 -21.52 13.67
N GLY A 380 -15.25 -20.91 14.86
CA GLY A 380 -16.21 -21.13 15.95
C GLY A 380 -17.63 -20.64 15.65
N LEU A 381 -17.80 -19.81 14.61
CA LEU A 381 -19.08 -19.25 14.19
C LEU A 381 -19.79 -20.09 13.11
N LEU A 382 -19.15 -21.15 12.58
CA LEU A 382 -19.77 -22.03 11.60
C LEU A 382 -20.78 -22.99 12.27
N PRO A 383 -22.00 -23.14 11.73
CA PRO A 383 -22.94 -24.14 12.21
C PRO A 383 -22.36 -25.56 12.01
N GLY A 384 -22.05 -26.25 13.11
CA GLY A 384 -21.54 -27.64 13.08
C GLY A 384 -20.03 -27.81 13.26
N ALA A 385 -19.28 -26.76 13.57
CA ALA A 385 -17.87 -26.88 13.97
C ALA A 385 -17.75 -27.59 15.33
N THR A 386 -17.62 -28.92 15.32
CA THR A 386 -17.13 -29.65 16.50
C THR A 386 -15.70 -29.19 16.77
N VAL A 387 -15.50 -28.49 17.89
CA VAL A 387 -14.18 -28.26 18.47
C VAL A 387 -13.58 -29.63 18.79
N SER A 388 -12.75 -30.16 17.91
CA SER A 388 -11.89 -31.30 18.22
C SER A 388 -10.76 -30.78 19.09
N VAL A 389 -10.95 -30.86 20.41
CA VAL A 389 -9.88 -30.68 21.38
C VAL A 389 -8.92 -31.87 21.23
N HIS A 390 -7.73 -31.64 20.70
CA HIS A 390 -6.59 -32.54 20.83
C HIS A 390 -5.37 -31.76 21.29
#